data_AF-A0A5C5T6V4-F1
#
_entry.id   AF-A0A5C5T6V4-F1
#
_cell.length_a   1.000
_cell.length_b   1.000
_cell.length_c   1.000
_cell.angle_alpha   90.00
_cell.angle_beta   90.00
_cell.angle_gamma   90.00
#
_symmetry.space_group_name_H-M   'P 1'
#
loop_
_entity.id
_entity.type
_entity.pdbx_description
1 polymer ?
#
loop_
_entity_poly.entity_id
_entity_poly.type
_entity_poly.pdbx_seq_one_letter_code
_entity_poly.pdbx_strand_id
1 'polypeptide(L)'
;MKNDIRLNYPIWMMAFIVLLGVFAYGINSPTREWVNSSTETSLTVKVEALEGFMVFASLLLYIILLTVFLWKVKKHNTENPKQKISIWSIRPPEYLEQDEGMTHITRIAVQKVYTFITWSLPMLATVAILLPLPRLMLIYGILAVAFGQYLVYYLEIRKHLKEETE
;
A
#
# COMPACT_ATOMS: atom_id res chain seq x y z
N MET A 1 16.74 -18.17 1.59
CA MET A 1 16.20 -16.78 1.66
C MET A 1 14.78 -16.57 1.12
N LYS A 2 14.13 -17.56 0.44
CA LYS A 2 12.82 -17.37 -0.23
C LYS A 2 11.63 -17.01 0.69
N ASN A 3 11.72 -17.30 1.99
CA ASN A 3 10.67 -17.05 2.99
C ASN A 3 11.02 -15.92 3.98
N ASP A 4 12.00 -15.08 3.64
CA ASP A 4 12.35 -13.97 4.52
C ASP A 4 11.21 -12.96 4.60
N ILE A 5 10.78 -12.65 5.83
CA ILE A 5 9.70 -11.69 6.07
C ILE A 5 10.11 -10.28 5.63
N ARG A 6 11.41 -9.96 5.65
CA ARG A 6 11.97 -8.66 5.25
C ARG A 6 11.76 -8.38 3.76
N LEU A 7 11.95 -9.40 2.91
CA LEU A 7 11.71 -9.31 1.47
C LEU A 7 10.22 -9.24 1.10
N ASN A 8 9.39 -9.90 1.91
CA ASN A 8 7.96 -9.98 1.65
C ASN A 8 7.20 -8.79 2.24
N TYR A 9 7.77 -8.07 3.21
CA TYR A 9 7.12 -6.95 3.88
C TYR A 9 6.67 -5.84 2.91
N PRO A 10 7.48 -5.39 1.93
CA PRO A 10 7.03 -4.43 0.92
C PRO A 10 5.80 -4.91 0.13
N ILE A 11 5.70 -6.22 -0.14
CA ILE A 11 4.54 -6.82 -0.83
C ILE A 11 3.29 -6.72 0.04
N TRP A 12 3.41 -6.99 1.35
CA TRP A 12 2.31 -6.82 2.29
C TRP A 12 1.82 -5.36 2.31
N MET A 13 2.74 -4.41 2.39
CA MET A 13 2.39 -2.98 2.38
C MET A 13 1.69 -2.57 1.08
N MET A 14 2.20 -3.01 -0.08
CA MET A 14 1.52 -2.79 -1.37
C MET A 14 0.11 -3.39 -1.39
N ALA A 15 -0.09 -4.59 -0.84
CA ALA A 15 -1.42 -5.22 -0.76
C ALA A 15 -2.38 -4.42 0.14
N PHE A 16 -1.92 -3.96 1.31
CA PHE A 16 -2.72 -3.09 2.18
C PHE A 16 -3.10 -1.78 1.47
N ILE A 17 -2.17 -1.16 0.74
CA ILE A 17 -2.42 0.09 -0.01
C ILE A 17 -3.49 -0.11 -1.10
N VAL A 18 -3.43 -1.22 -1.83
CA VAL A 18 -4.45 -1.54 -2.85
C VAL A 18 -5.82 -1.71 -2.22
N LEU A 19 -5.92 -2.43 -1.09
CA LEU A 19 -7.18 -2.58 -0.36
C LEU A 19 -7.72 -1.24 0.15
N LEU A 20 -6.85 -0.36 0.64
CA LEU A 20 -7.23 1.00 1.03
C LEU A 20 -7.75 1.82 -0.17
N GLY A 21 -7.21 1.60 -1.37
CA GLY A 21 -7.71 2.22 -2.60
C GLY A 21 -9.13 1.76 -2.97
N VAL A 22 -9.41 0.46 -2.84
CA VAL A 22 -10.77 -0.09 -3.06
C VAL A 22 -11.73 0.43 -1.99
N PHE A 23 -11.30 0.47 -0.73
CA PHE A 23 -12.09 1.04 0.37
C PHE A 23 -12.39 2.52 0.14
N ALA A 24 -11.39 3.31 -0.25
CA ALA A 24 -11.52 4.74 -0.53
C ALA A 24 -12.50 5.02 -1.68
N TYR A 25 -12.51 4.15 -2.70
CA TYR A 25 -13.51 4.19 -3.78
C TYR A 25 -14.92 4.03 -3.22
N GLY A 26 -15.15 2.96 -2.47
CA GLY A 26 -16.47 2.59 -1.98
C GLY A 26 -17.10 3.61 -1.03
N ILE A 27 -16.30 4.40 -0.29
CA ILE A 27 -16.82 5.44 0.62
C ILE A 27 -16.97 6.83 -0.03
N ASN A 28 -16.33 7.08 -1.19
CA ASN A 28 -16.33 8.40 -1.85
C ASN A 28 -16.92 8.34 -3.27
N SER A 29 -17.54 7.24 -3.67
CA SER A 29 -18.12 7.13 -5.00
C SER A 29 -19.33 8.07 -5.13
N PRO A 30 -19.51 8.74 -6.28
CA PRO A 30 -20.62 9.67 -6.45
C PRO A 30 -21.95 8.92 -6.55
N THR A 31 -22.94 9.30 -5.74
CA THR A 31 -24.33 8.86 -5.94
C THR A 31 -24.83 9.42 -7.28
N ARG A 32 -25.17 8.54 -8.23
CA ARG A 32 -25.77 8.96 -9.50
C ARG A 32 -27.30 8.96 -9.38
N GLU A 33 -27.89 10.14 -9.32
CA GLU A 33 -29.33 10.29 -9.49
C GLU A 33 -29.66 10.37 -10.99
N TRP A 34 -30.46 9.43 -11.49
CA TRP A 34 -30.99 9.47 -12.84
C TRP A 34 -32.41 10.04 -12.81
N VAL A 35 -32.56 11.29 -13.25
CA VAL A 35 -33.86 11.98 -13.30
C VAL A 35 -34.39 11.93 -14.72
N ASN A 36 -35.51 11.24 -14.93
CA ASN A 36 -36.18 11.16 -16.23
C ASN A 36 -37.21 12.31 -16.30
N SER A 37 -36.93 13.36 -17.09
CA SER A 37 -37.70 14.63 -17.10
C SER A 37 -39.06 14.56 -17.83
N SER A 38 -39.51 13.37 -18.25
CA SER A 38 -40.67 13.18 -19.14
C SER A 38 -41.93 12.70 -18.41
N THR A 39 -41.75 12.12 -17.23
CA THR A 39 -42.78 11.64 -16.31
C THR A 39 -42.17 11.88 -14.94
N GLU A 40 -42.85 12.57 -14.02
CA GLU A 40 -42.36 12.94 -12.67
C GLU A 40 -42.08 11.73 -11.74
N THR A 41 -41.60 10.62 -12.28
CA THR A 41 -41.17 9.41 -11.62
C THR A 41 -39.64 9.39 -11.66
N SER A 42 -39.03 9.79 -10.54
CA SER A 42 -37.61 9.57 -10.30
C SER A 42 -37.41 8.10 -9.90
N LEU A 43 -36.77 7.32 -10.76
CA LEU A 43 -36.35 5.96 -10.42
C LEU A 43 -34.91 6.03 -9.94
N THR A 44 -34.72 6.20 -8.63
CA THR A 44 -33.41 6.15 -7.98
C THR A 44 -32.93 4.71 -7.92
N VAL A 45 -32.22 4.27 -8.97
CA VAL A 45 -31.43 3.03 -8.91
C VAL A 45 -30.27 3.26 -7.95
N LYS A 46 -30.43 2.82 -6.71
CA LYS A 46 -29.40 2.89 -5.67
C LYS A 46 -28.18 2.05 -6.08
N VAL A 47 -27.14 2.71 -6.57
CA VAL A 47 -25.79 2.15 -6.71
C VAL A 47 -25.17 1.79 -5.34
N GLU A 48 -25.83 2.17 -4.24
CA GLU A 48 -25.49 1.89 -2.84
C GLU A 48 -25.15 0.41 -2.54
N ALA A 49 -25.83 -0.55 -3.19
CA ALA A 49 -25.61 -1.97 -2.89
C ALA A 49 -24.20 -2.44 -3.31
N LEU A 50 -23.71 -1.95 -4.45
CA LEU A 50 -22.40 -2.31 -4.97
C LEU A 50 -21.28 -1.59 -4.22
N GLU A 51 -21.48 -0.32 -3.88
CA GLU A 51 -20.55 0.46 -3.06
C GLU A 51 -20.45 -0.10 -1.64
N GLY A 52 -21.60 -0.40 -1.02
CA GLY A 52 -21.67 -1.06 0.27
C GLY A 52 -21.00 -2.44 0.27
N PHE A 53 -21.17 -3.22 -0.81
CA PHE A 53 -20.46 -4.48 -0.98
C PHE A 53 -18.93 -4.27 -1.09
N MET A 54 -18.46 -3.29 -1.87
CA MET A 54 -17.02 -2.97 -1.97
C MET A 54 -16.42 -2.56 -0.63
N VAL A 55 -17.11 -1.70 0.13
CA VAL A 55 -16.68 -1.28 1.46
C VAL A 55 -16.62 -2.50 2.40
N PHE A 56 -17.68 -3.31 2.43
CA PHE A 56 -17.73 -4.49 3.27
C PHE A 56 -16.65 -5.51 2.92
N ALA A 57 -16.50 -5.84 1.63
CA ALA A 57 -15.52 -6.80 1.14
C ALA A 57 -14.08 -6.32 1.38
N SER A 58 -13.78 -5.05 1.10
CA SER A 58 -12.44 -4.49 1.35
C SER A 58 -12.09 -4.48 2.83
N LEU A 59 -13.05 -4.15 3.72
CA LEU A 59 -12.85 -4.21 5.17
C LEU A 59 -12.61 -5.65 5.65
N LEU A 60 -13.43 -6.60 5.20
CA LEU A 60 -13.27 -8.02 5.53
C LEU A 60 -11.89 -8.54 5.08
N LEU A 61 -11.51 -8.26 3.83
CA LEU A 61 -10.21 -8.65 3.28
C LEU A 61 -9.06 -7.98 4.04
N TYR A 62 -9.21 -6.71 4.43
CA TYR A 62 -8.21 -6.00 5.22
C TYR A 62 -7.98 -6.69 6.58
N ILE A 63 -9.05 -7.08 7.28
CA ILE A 63 -8.97 -7.77 8.56
C ILE A 63 -8.30 -9.15 8.39
N ILE A 64 -8.66 -9.90 7.35
CA ILE A 64 -8.05 -11.19 7.03
C ILE A 64 -6.55 -11.00 6.76
N LEU A 65 -6.19 -10.04 5.90
CA LEU A 65 -4.81 -9.75 5.53
C LEU A 65 -3.98 -9.34 6.76
N LEU A 66 -4.53 -8.47 7.61
CA LEU A 66 -3.92 -8.05 8.87
C LEU A 66 -3.69 -9.24 9.82
N THR A 67 -4.68 -10.11 9.96
CA THR A 67 -4.57 -11.30 10.81
C THR A 67 -3.47 -12.25 10.32
N VAL A 68 -3.40 -12.50 9.01
CA VAL A 68 -2.34 -13.33 8.41
C VAL A 68 -0.96 -12.68 8.58
N PHE A 69 -0.88 -11.36 8.38
CA PHE A 69 0.36 -10.60 8.56
C PHE A 69 0.87 -10.69 10.00
N LEU A 70 0.01 -10.45 10.99
CA LEU A 70 0.34 -10.56 12.42
C LEU A 70 0.76 -11.97 12.80
N TRP A 71 0.09 -12.99 12.26
CA TRP A 71 0.48 -14.39 12.47
C TRP A 71 1.88 -14.69 11.91
N LYS A 72 2.20 -14.18 10.71
CA LYS A 72 3.55 -14.31 10.14
C LYS A 72 4.61 -13.61 10.98
N VAL A 73 4.33 -12.41 11.48
CA VAL A 73 5.25 -11.68 12.39
C VAL A 73 5.46 -12.47 13.68
N LYS A 74 4.39 -13.00 14.28
CA LYS A 74 4.49 -13.83 15.49
C LYS A 74 5.34 -15.07 15.23
N LYS A 75 5.08 -15.78 14.13
CA LYS A 75 5.86 -16.96 13.73
C LYS A 75 7.35 -16.62 13.57
N HIS A 76 7.66 -15.53 12.85
CA HIS A 76 9.03 -15.07 12.68
C HIS A 76 9.71 -14.76 14.01
N ASN A 77 9.02 -14.09 14.95
CA ASN A 77 9.55 -13.74 16.26
C ASN A 77 9.80 -14.97 17.16
N THR A 78 9.00 -16.03 16.99
CA THR A 78 9.21 -17.31 17.68
C THR A 78 10.40 -18.07 17.10
N GLU A 79 10.55 -18.08 15.78
CA GLU A 79 11.67 -18.75 15.08
C GLU A 79 13.00 -17.98 15.22
N ASN A 80 12.95 -16.65 15.34
CA ASN A 80 14.11 -15.77 15.37
C ASN A 80 14.08 -14.86 16.63
N PRO A 81 14.31 -15.42 17.84
CA PRO A 81 14.18 -14.66 19.08
C PRO A 81 15.21 -13.52 19.23
N LYS A 82 16.32 -13.58 18.48
CA LYS A 82 17.35 -12.52 18.42
C LYS A 82 17.01 -11.39 17.46
N GLN A 83 16.01 -11.56 16.58
CA GLN A 83 15.64 -10.62 15.52
C GLN A 83 14.13 -10.34 15.58
N LYS A 84 13.63 -9.92 16.73
CA LYS A 84 12.20 -9.67 16.89
C LYS A 84 11.76 -8.44 16.13
N ILE A 85 10.70 -8.60 15.35
CA ILE A 85 9.94 -7.51 14.74
C ILE A 85 8.92 -7.02 15.76
N SER A 86 9.08 -5.76 16.20
CA SER A 86 8.03 -5.07 16.95
C SER A 86 7.10 -4.36 15.96
N ILE A 87 5.79 -4.57 16.11
CA ILE A 87 4.75 -3.96 15.28
C ILE A 87 4.66 -2.44 15.54
N TRP A 88 5.14 -1.99 16.70
CA TRP A 88 5.15 -0.57 17.11
C TRP A 88 6.51 0.09 16.92
N SER A 89 7.47 -0.62 16.32
CA SER A 89 8.78 -0.04 16.03
C SER A 89 8.66 1.04 14.96
N ILE A 90 9.24 2.21 15.22
CA ILE A 90 9.44 3.24 14.19
C ILE A 90 10.43 2.74 13.13
N ARG A 91 11.37 1.87 13.52
CA ARG A 91 12.35 1.29 12.62
C ARG A 91 11.68 0.19 11.77
N PRO A 92 11.67 0.34 10.43
CA PRO A 92 11.18 -0.67 9.51
C PRO A 92 11.83 -2.05 9.74
N PRO A 93 11.07 -3.15 9.63
CA PRO A 93 11.59 -4.52 9.75
C PRO A 93 12.71 -4.84 8.77
N GLU A 94 12.76 -4.14 7.64
CA GLU A 94 13.80 -4.21 6.62
C GLU A 94 15.19 -3.97 7.21
N TYR A 95 15.33 -3.11 8.21
CA TYR A 95 16.63 -2.80 8.82
C TYR A 95 17.10 -3.83 9.86
N LEU A 96 16.47 -5.00 9.96
CA LEU A 96 16.87 -6.09 10.86
C LEU A 96 17.95 -6.99 10.25
N GLU A 97 18.85 -6.40 9.48
CA GLU A 97 19.90 -7.09 8.75
C GLU A 97 21.11 -7.32 9.65
N GLN A 98 21.70 -8.51 9.54
CA GLN A 98 22.90 -8.92 10.28
C GLN A 98 24.10 -9.14 9.36
N ASP A 99 23.85 -9.11 8.05
CA ASP A 99 24.85 -9.24 7.02
C ASP A 99 25.20 -7.86 6.48
N GLU A 100 26.48 -7.57 6.38
CA GLU A 100 27.00 -6.33 5.82
C GLU A 100 26.59 -6.17 4.35
N GLY A 101 26.53 -7.27 3.59
CA GLY A 101 26.08 -7.27 2.19
C GLY A 101 24.63 -6.82 2.06
N MET A 102 23.73 -7.41 2.85
CA MET A 102 22.33 -7.02 2.85
C MET A 102 22.14 -5.57 3.30
N THR A 103 22.92 -5.13 4.31
CA THR A 103 22.92 -3.73 4.78
C THR A 103 23.28 -2.75 3.66
N HIS A 104 24.22 -3.13 2.79
CA HIS A 104 24.61 -2.33 1.63
C HIS A 104 23.48 -2.26 0.59
N ILE A 105 22.86 -3.40 0.26
CA ILE A 105 21.75 -3.48 -0.71
C ILE A 105 20.56 -2.65 -0.22
N THR A 106 20.18 -2.77 1.05
CA THR A 106 19.08 -2.01 1.64
C THR A 106 19.37 -0.52 1.70
N ARG A 107 20.64 -0.12 1.92
CA ARG A 107 21.04 1.29 1.82
C ARG A 107 20.81 1.84 0.41
N ILE A 108 21.18 1.10 -0.64
CA ILE A 108 20.96 1.52 -2.04
C ILE A 108 19.46 1.63 -2.34
N ALA A 109 18.67 0.64 -1.91
CA ALA A 109 17.22 0.64 -2.10
C ALA A 109 16.56 1.84 -1.41
N VAL A 110 16.93 2.14 -0.17
CA VAL A 110 16.41 3.29 0.59
C VAL A 110 16.82 4.61 -0.06
N GLN A 111 18.05 4.74 -0.58
CA GLN A 111 18.47 5.94 -1.31
C GLN A 111 17.56 6.19 -2.53
N LYS A 112 17.23 5.15 -3.29
CA LYS A 112 16.30 5.28 -4.43
C LYS A 112 14.90 5.66 -4.01
N VAL A 113 14.39 5.07 -2.94
CA VAL A 113 13.09 5.44 -2.37
C VAL A 113 13.09 6.90 -1.91
N TYR A 114 14.15 7.34 -1.24
CA TYR A 114 14.29 8.73 -0.82
C TYR A 114 14.27 9.67 -2.03
N THR A 115 15.05 9.39 -3.07
CA THR A 115 15.03 10.17 -4.31
C THR A 115 13.65 10.19 -4.95
N PHE A 116 12.95 9.06 -4.99
CA PHE A 116 11.58 8.99 -5.50
C PHE A 116 10.64 9.92 -4.71
N ILE A 117 10.65 9.84 -3.37
CA ILE A 117 9.80 10.65 -2.49
C ILE A 117 10.11 12.14 -2.62
N THR A 118 11.39 12.51 -2.73
CA THR A 118 11.83 13.91 -2.91
C THR A 118 11.18 14.57 -4.11
N TRP A 119 10.91 13.82 -5.19
CA TRP A 119 10.24 14.34 -6.38
C TRP A 119 8.74 14.12 -6.38
N SER A 120 8.27 12.95 -5.93
CA SER A 120 6.86 12.56 -6.03
C SER A 120 5.96 13.39 -5.13
N LEU A 121 6.40 13.77 -3.92
CA LEU A 121 5.59 14.58 -3.00
C LEU A 121 5.42 16.03 -3.51
N PRO A 122 6.47 16.76 -3.90
CA PRO A 122 6.31 18.07 -4.53
C PRO A 122 5.46 18.00 -5.79
N MET A 123 5.66 17.00 -6.65
CA MET A 123 4.87 16.82 -7.86
C MET A 123 3.38 16.65 -7.53
N LEU A 124 3.04 15.80 -6.55
CA LEU A 124 1.67 15.61 -6.09
C LEU A 124 1.08 16.92 -5.55
N ALA A 125 1.86 17.69 -4.78
CA ALA A 125 1.42 18.98 -4.25
C ALA A 125 1.18 20.00 -5.37
N THR A 126 2.08 20.12 -6.35
CA THR A 126 1.91 20.98 -7.52
C THR A 126 0.65 20.63 -8.31
N VAL A 127 0.43 19.33 -8.55
CA VAL A 127 -0.77 18.83 -9.24
C VAL A 127 -2.04 19.16 -8.45
N ALA A 128 -2.02 19.03 -7.13
CA ALA A 128 -3.15 19.36 -6.25
C ALA A 128 -3.46 20.87 -6.19
N ILE A 129 -2.44 21.73 -6.35
CA ILE A 129 -2.62 23.20 -6.35
C ILE A 129 -3.13 23.70 -7.71
N LEU A 130 -2.59 23.17 -8.80
CA LEU A 130 -2.89 23.67 -10.15
C LEU A 130 -4.20 23.12 -10.72
N LEU A 131 -4.61 21.92 -10.30
CA LEU A 131 -5.80 21.26 -10.83
C LEU A 131 -6.89 21.17 -9.76
N PRO A 132 -8.16 21.47 -10.10
CA PRO A 132 -9.29 21.26 -9.19
C PRO A 132 -9.63 19.78 -9.10
N LEU A 133 -8.84 19.03 -8.33
CA LEU A 133 -8.99 17.58 -8.20
C LEU A 133 -10.09 17.21 -7.19
N PRO A 134 -10.95 16.24 -7.52
CA PRO A 134 -11.87 15.67 -6.53
C PRO A 134 -11.08 14.96 -5.42
N ARG A 135 -11.66 14.93 -4.22
CA ARG A 135 -11.04 14.31 -3.03
C ARG A 135 -10.52 12.90 -3.29
N LEU A 136 -11.26 12.09 -4.03
CA LEU A 136 -10.88 10.72 -4.36
C LEU A 136 -9.58 10.64 -5.19
N MET A 137 -9.37 11.57 -6.13
CA MET A 137 -8.12 11.64 -6.89
C MET A 137 -6.93 12.02 -6.02
N LEU A 138 -7.10 12.91 -5.03
CA LEU A 138 -6.05 13.24 -4.07
C LEU A 138 -5.67 12.02 -3.21
N ILE A 139 -6.68 11.27 -2.73
CA ILE A 139 -6.44 10.02 -1.98
C ILE A 139 -5.66 9.03 -2.86
N TYR A 140 -6.04 8.85 -4.11
CA TYR A 140 -5.29 7.98 -5.03
C TYR A 140 -3.89 8.47 -5.33
N GLY A 141 -3.67 9.78 -5.43
CA GLY A 141 -2.33 10.35 -5.57
C GLY A 141 -1.43 9.99 -4.38
N ILE A 142 -1.94 10.13 -3.15
CA ILE A 142 -1.21 9.75 -1.93
C ILE A 142 -0.93 8.24 -1.91
N LEU A 143 -1.95 7.42 -2.20
CA LEU A 143 -1.79 5.96 -2.25
C LEU A 143 -0.83 5.52 -3.36
N ALA A 144 -0.79 6.21 -4.50
CA ALA A 144 0.13 5.93 -5.60
C ALA A 144 1.57 6.24 -5.21
N VAL A 145 1.83 7.37 -4.53
CA VAL A 145 3.14 7.67 -3.96
C VAL A 145 3.53 6.62 -2.92
N ALA A 146 2.61 6.27 -2.02
CA ALA A 146 2.84 5.26 -0.99
C ALA A 146 3.11 3.86 -1.60
N PHE A 147 2.44 3.50 -2.69
CA PHE A 147 2.69 2.26 -3.41
C PHE A 147 4.04 2.29 -4.12
N GLY A 148 4.34 3.42 -4.79
CA GLY A 148 5.57 3.64 -5.54
C GLY A 148 6.83 3.46 -4.68
N GLN A 149 6.85 3.99 -3.45
CA GLN A 149 8.00 3.78 -2.55
C GLN A 149 8.26 2.29 -2.27
N TYR A 150 7.23 1.48 -2.01
CA TYR A 150 7.41 0.05 -1.73
C TYR A 150 7.74 -0.73 -3.00
N LEU A 151 7.21 -0.31 -4.16
CA LEU A 151 7.55 -0.90 -5.45
C LEU A 151 9.02 -0.66 -5.80
N VAL A 152 9.50 0.59 -5.70
CA VAL A 152 10.91 0.95 -5.95
C VAL A 152 11.82 0.16 -5.03
N TYR A 153 11.50 0.10 -3.73
CA TYR A 153 12.24 -0.70 -2.77
C TYR A 153 12.29 -2.18 -3.18
N TYR A 154 11.13 -2.77 -3.46
CA TYR A 154 11.01 -4.18 -3.80
C TYR A 154 11.81 -4.57 -5.04
N LEU A 155 11.71 -3.75 -6.10
CA LEU A 155 12.44 -3.97 -7.35
C LEU A 155 13.94 -3.90 -7.14
N GLU A 156 14.42 -2.94 -6.33
CA GLU A 156 15.85 -2.79 -6.09
C GLU A 156 16.44 -3.93 -5.27
N ILE A 157 15.76 -4.36 -4.21
CA ILE A 157 16.18 -5.53 -3.42
C ILE A 157 16.19 -6.79 -4.30
N ARG A 158 15.14 -7.00 -5.10
CA ARG A 158 15.04 -8.17 -6.00
C ARG A 158 16.12 -8.21 -7.06
N LYS A 159 16.58 -7.04 -7.53
CA LYS A 159 17.62 -6.94 -8.56
C LYS A 159 18.95 -7.46 -8.01
N HIS A 160 19.43 -6.91 -6.89
CA HIS A 160 20.71 -7.29 -6.30
C HIS A 160 20.73 -8.74 -5.82
N LEU A 161 19.60 -9.27 -5.32
CA LEU A 161 19.51 -10.67 -4.92
C LEU A 161 19.63 -11.65 -6.08
N LYS A 162 19.26 -11.26 -7.30
CA LYS A 162 19.48 -12.11 -8.49
C LYS A 162 20.94 -12.07 -8.91
N GLU A 163 21.58 -10.90 -8.83
CA GLU A 163 22.99 -10.70 -9.18
C GLU A 163 23.94 -11.48 -8.25
N GLU A 164 23.59 -11.68 -6.98
CA GLU A 164 24.39 -12.54 -6.06
C GLU A 164 24.23 -14.05 -6.31
N THR A 165 23.24 -14.49 -7.09
CA THR A 165 22.99 -15.92 -7.34
C THR A 165 23.55 -16.43 -8.67
N GLU A 166 24.11 -15.53 -9.49
CA GLU A 166 24.79 -15.83 -10.77
C GLU A 166 26.31 -15.73 -10.61
#